data_AF-A0A933ZVX5-F1
#
_entry.id   AF-A0A933ZVX5-F1
#
_cell.length_a   1.000
_cell.length_b   1.000
_cell.length_c   1.000
_cell.angle_alpha   90.00
_cell.angle_beta   90.00
_cell.angle_gamma   90.00
#
_symmetry.space_group_name_H-M   'P 1'
#
loop_
_entity.id
_entity.type
_entity.pdbx_description
1 polymer ?
#
loop_
_entity_poly.entity_id
_entity_poly.type
_entity_poly.pdbx_seq_one_letter_code
_entity_poly.pdbx_strand_id
1 'polypeptide(L)'
;MTNATRIQLLAGLVALLAGGAGCSEDKSKNGEPDAGPSAVVINPAVRACDLLLDTGVAAVGSVVFGEGVIGRYKRDGSRLAVSFTSRTDAAPASRPTLLDASGQPLDPSTLTVNAVQCYDRLGAPVADPGLTLH
;
A
#
# COMPACT_ATOMS: atom_id res chain seq x y z
N MET A 1 50.57 -26.14 42.68
CA MET A 1 51.29 -24.86 42.49
C MET A 1 50.27 -23.80 42.16
N THR A 2 50.18 -22.85 43.08
CA THR A 2 49.20 -21.77 43.21
C THR A 2 49.51 -20.66 42.22
N ASN A 3 48.53 -20.08 41.52
CA ASN A 3 48.63 -18.67 41.15
C ASN A 3 47.25 -18.04 40.95
N ALA A 4 46.95 -17.10 41.84
CA ALA A 4 45.79 -16.26 41.84
C ALA A 4 46.12 -14.97 41.08
N THR A 5 45.30 -14.58 40.12
CA THR A 5 45.43 -13.27 39.45
C THR A 5 44.18 -12.44 39.73
N ARG A 6 44.38 -11.43 40.58
CA ARG A 6 43.45 -10.34 40.88
C ARG A 6 43.28 -9.46 39.64
N ILE A 7 42.05 -9.11 39.29
CA ILE A 7 41.76 -8.05 38.32
C ILE A 7 41.22 -6.85 39.12
N GLN A 8 42.01 -5.78 39.10
CA GLN A 8 41.70 -4.50 39.74
C GLN A 8 40.78 -3.66 38.84
N LEU A 9 39.79 -3.03 39.48
CA LEU A 9 39.09 -1.85 38.99
C LEU A 9 40.12 -0.74 38.71
N LEU A 10 40.05 -0.14 37.53
CA LEU A 10 40.46 1.24 37.33
C LEU A 10 39.44 1.95 36.43
N ALA A 11 38.81 2.95 37.03
CA ALA A 11 38.07 3.99 36.37
C ALA A 11 39.01 4.74 35.42
N GLY A 12 38.58 4.91 34.17
CA GLY A 12 39.34 5.59 33.13
C GLY A 12 38.42 6.42 32.25
N LEU A 13 38.26 7.67 32.68
CA LEU A 13 37.78 8.84 31.96
C LEU A 13 38.06 8.75 30.44
N VAL A 14 37.02 8.71 29.59
CA VAL A 14 37.17 8.96 28.15
C VAL A 14 36.27 10.11 27.72
N ALA A 15 36.93 11.05 27.07
CA ALA A 15 36.54 12.38 26.70
C ALA A 15 35.28 12.47 25.83
N LEU A 16 34.46 13.49 26.11
CA LEU A 16 33.60 14.16 25.15
C LEU A 16 34.44 14.55 23.92
N LEU A 17 34.23 13.88 22.80
CA LEU A 17 34.57 14.40 21.49
C LEU A 17 33.26 14.78 20.79
N ALA A 18 33.09 16.08 20.66
CA ALA A 18 32.10 16.74 19.84
C ALA A 18 32.29 16.31 18.36
N GLY A 19 31.68 15.19 18.00
CA GLY A 19 31.41 14.82 16.62
C GLY A 19 29.96 15.17 16.33
N GLY A 20 29.73 16.37 15.79
CA GLY A 20 28.46 16.72 15.18
C GLY A 20 28.24 15.82 13.96
N ALA A 21 27.78 14.60 14.20
CA ALA A 21 27.02 13.86 13.21
C ALA A 21 25.72 14.66 13.04
N GLY A 22 25.75 15.61 12.12
CA GLY A 22 24.53 16.10 11.51
C GLY A 22 23.81 14.86 11.00
N CYS A 23 22.84 14.39 11.76
CA CYS A 23 21.75 13.62 11.21
C CYS A 23 21.19 14.56 10.15
N SER A 24 21.60 14.36 8.89
CA SER A 24 20.79 14.80 7.77
C SER A 24 19.42 14.26 8.08
N GLU A 25 18.55 15.16 8.54
CA GLU A 25 17.11 14.95 8.48
C GLU A 25 16.85 14.78 7.00
N ASP A 26 17.00 13.54 6.53
CA ASP A 26 16.45 13.08 5.29
C ASP A 26 14.96 13.29 5.50
N LYS A 27 14.51 14.49 5.13
CA LYS A 27 13.12 14.78 4.86
C LYS A 27 12.81 13.87 3.69
N SER A 28 12.54 12.60 4.03
CA SER A 28 11.64 11.73 3.33
C SER A 28 10.36 12.55 3.27
N LYS A 29 10.29 13.41 2.25
CA LYS A 29 9.02 13.85 1.70
C LYS A 29 8.29 12.54 1.56
N ASN A 30 7.30 12.31 2.41
CA ASN A 30 6.39 11.18 2.28
C ASN A 30 5.96 11.27 0.82
N GLY A 31 6.59 10.45 -0.01
CA GLY A 31 6.41 10.48 -1.44
C GLY A 31 4.98 10.07 -1.59
N GLU A 32 4.13 11.06 -1.84
CA GLU A 32 2.79 10.79 -2.30
C GLU A 32 3.00 9.81 -3.45
N PRO A 33 2.56 8.55 -3.31
CA PRO A 33 2.94 7.49 -4.22
C PRO A 33 2.68 8.00 -5.62
N ASP A 34 3.74 8.03 -6.42
CA ASP A 34 3.71 8.54 -7.80
C ASP A 34 2.49 7.94 -8.48
N ALA A 35 1.67 8.80 -9.12
CA ALA A 35 0.27 8.54 -9.42
C ALA A 35 0.07 7.30 -10.33
N GLY A 36 0.04 6.12 -9.72
CA GLY A 36 -0.28 4.87 -10.37
C GLY A 36 -1.79 4.78 -10.63
N PRO A 37 -2.22 3.91 -11.57
CA PRO A 37 -3.64 3.78 -11.87
C PRO A 37 -4.44 3.39 -10.63
N SER A 38 -5.62 3.98 -10.48
CA SER A 38 -6.48 3.81 -9.32
C SER A 38 -7.90 3.42 -9.73
N ALA A 39 -8.51 2.53 -8.94
CA ALA A 39 -9.95 2.29 -9.06
C ALA A 39 -10.68 3.38 -8.27
N VAL A 40 -11.69 3.99 -8.88
CA VAL A 40 -12.56 5.01 -8.28
C VAL A 40 -13.97 4.46 -8.21
N VAL A 41 -14.63 4.63 -7.07
CA VAL A 41 -16.03 4.22 -6.84
C VAL A 41 -16.85 5.45 -6.56
N ILE A 42 -17.84 5.75 -7.42
CA ILE A 42 -18.69 6.95 -7.26
C ILE A 42 -20.03 6.66 -6.58
N ASN A 43 -20.48 5.41 -6.53
CA ASN A 43 -21.78 5.08 -5.95
C ASN A 43 -21.72 5.12 -4.40
N PRO A 44 -22.51 5.98 -3.73
CA PRO A 44 -22.47 6.13 -2.27
C PRO A 44 -23.00 4.91 -1.50
N ALA A 45 -23.70 3.99 -2.16
CA ALA A 45 -24.21 2.75 -1.54
C ALA A 45 -23.13 1.68 -1.37
N VAL A 46 -22.01 1.76 -2.10
CA VAL A 46 -20.96 0.74 -2.09
C VAL A 46 -20.20 0.74 -0.75
N ARG A 47 -19.88 -0.45 -0.23
CA ARG A 47 -19.05 -0.68 0.96
C ARG A 47 -17.88 -1.60 0.69
N ALA A 48 -18.02 -2.53 -0.24
CA ALA A 48 -16.96 -3.43 -0.65
C ALA A 48 -16.98 -3.65 -2.16
N CYS A 49 -15.84 -3.98 -2.74
CA CYS A 49 -15.75 -4.41 -4.13
C CYS A 49 -14.71 -5.51 -4.28
N ASP A 50 -15.04 -6.46 -5.15
CA ASP A 50 -14.15 -7.44 -5.74
C ASP A 50 -13.96 -7.08 -7.21
N LEU A 51 -12.70 -6.97 -7.64
CA LEU A 51 -12.30 -6.65 -8.99
C LEU A 51 -11.40 -7.75 -9.53
N LEU A 52 -11.61 -8.12 -10.79
CA LEU A 52 -10.66 -8.89 -11.56
C LEU A 52 -10.16 -8.04 -12.70
N LEU A 53 -8.87 -7.73 -12.67
CA LEU A 53 -8.18 -6.96 -13.69
C LEU A 53 -7.31 -7.88 -14.54
N ASP A 54 -7.23 -7.59 -15.84
CA ASP A 54 -6.12 -8.01 -16.69
C ASP A 54 -5.13 -6.86 -16.80
N THR A 55 -3.88 -7.11 -16.40
CA THR A 55 -2.79 -6.15 -16.48
C THR A 55 -2.00 -6.29 -17.78
N GLY A 56 -2.38 -7.21 -18.67
CA GLY A 56 -1.66 -7.50 -19.90
C GLY A 56 -0.19 -7.82 -19.64
N VAL A 57 0.71 -7.10 -20.32
CA VAL A 57 2.16 -7.19 -20.14
C VAL A 57 2.69 -6.33 -18.99
N ALA A 58 1.83 -5.53 -18.35
CA ALA A 58 2.26 -4.59 -17.33
C ALA A 58 2.68 -5.29 -16.03
N ALA A 59 3.79 -4.84 -15.46
CA ALA A 59 4.33 -5.35 -14.21
C ALA A 59 3.75 -4.58 -13.02
N VAL A 60 2.54 -4.94 -12.58
CA VAL A 60 2.00 -4.50 -11.27
C VAL A 60 2.77 -5.19 -10.13
N GLY A 61 3.57 -4.44 -9.39
CA GLY A 61 4.38 -4.95 -8.28
C GLY A 61 3.57 -5.15 -7.02
N SER A 62 2.72 -4.17 -6.70
CA SER A 62 1.89 -4.22 -5.51
C SER A 62 0.58 -3.45 -5.69
N VAL A 63 -0.36 -3.65 -4.77
CA VAL A 63 -1.57 -2.83 -4.66
C VAL A 63 -1.52 -2.14 -3.31
N VAL A 64 -1.55 -0.81 -3.34
CA VAL A 64 -1.64 0.02 -2.14
C VAL A 64 -3.11 0.32 -1.88
N PHE A 65 -3.56 0.07 -0.66
CA PHE A 65 -4.93 0.38 -0.24
C PHE A 65 -4.96 1.78 0.39
N GLY A 66 -5.88 2.60 -0.09
CA GLY A 66 -6.06 3.96 0.40
C GLY A 66 -6.50 3.99 1.87
N GLU A 67 -6.44 5.19 2.46
CA GLU A 67 -6.98 5.39 3.79
C GLU A 67 -8.49 5.06 3.83
N GLY A 68 -8.94 4.52 4.96
CA GLY A 68 -10.36 4.21 5.14
C GLY A 68 -10.82 2.90 4.48
N VAL A 69 -9.96 2.15 3.79
CA VAL A 69 -10.28 0.79 3.34
C VAL A 69 -9.33 -0.26 3.95
N ILE A 70 -9.76 -1.52 3.94
CA ILE A 70 -8.93 -2.70 4.17
C ILE A 70 -9.11 -3.56 2.92
N GLY A 71 -8.02 -4.09 2.40
CA GLY A 71 -8.11 -4.95 1.23
C GLY A 71 -7.02 -5.98 1.15
N ARG A 72 -7.15 -6.83 0.14
CA ARG A 72 -6.20 -7.86 -0.24
C ARG A 72 -6.15 -7.93 -1.76
N TYR A 73 -5.01 -8.33 -2.28
CA TYR A 73 -4.87 -8.62 -3.69
C TYR A 73 -4.16 -9.95 -3.89
N LYS A 74 -4.39 -10.56 -5.04
CA LYS A 74 -3.67 -11.75 -5.50
C LYS A 74 -3.41 -11.60 -6.99
N ARG A 75 -2.15 -11.80 -7.37
CA ARG A 75 -1.73 -11.84 -8.77
C ARG A 75 -1.48 -13.27 -9.21
N ASP A 76 -1.91 -13.59 -10.43
CA ASP A 76 -1.63 -14.85 -11.12
C ASP A 76 -1.38 -14.55 -12.61
N GLY A 77 -0.10 -14.46 -13.01
CA GLY A 77 0.29 -14.01 -14.35
C GLY A 77 -0.16 -12.57 -14.63
N SER A 78 -0.93 -12.36 -15.71
CA SER A 78 -1.52 -11.06 -16.05
C SER A 78 -2.81 -10.75 -15.27
N ARG A 79 -3.35 -11.72 -14.51
CA ARG A 79 -4.59 -11.53 -13.77
C ARG A 79 -4.31 -11.00 -12.38
N LEU A 80 -5.03 -9.95 -12.00
CA LEU A 80 -4.96 -9.34 -10.68
C LEU A 80 -6.36 -9.29 -10.07
N ALA A 81 -6.57 -10.10 -9.03
CA ALA A 81 -7.75 -10.02 -8.19
C ALA A 81 -7.49 -9.00 -7.07
N VAL A 82 -8.38 -8.05 -6.90
CA VAL A 82 -8.34 -7.03 -5.83
C VAL A 82 -9.66 -7.06 -5.10
N SER A 83 -9.61 -7.17 -3.77
CA SER A 83 -10.80 -7.10 -2.91
C SER A 83 -10.55 -6.04 -1.86
N PHE A 84 -11.52 -5.13 -1.66
CA PHE A 84 -11.44 -4.13 -0.61
C PHE A 84 -12.80 -3.89 0.04
N THR A 85 -12.76 -3.39 1.27
CA THR A 85 -13.91 -3.05 2.09
C THR A 85 -13.64 -1.75 2.83
N SER A 86 -14.64 -0.87 2.87
CA SER A 86 -14.61 0.35 3.67
C SER A 86 -14.52 0.00 5.16
N ARG A 87 -13.69 0.75 5.90
CA ARG A 87 -13.55 0.62 7.36
C ARG A 87 -14.74 1.19 8.11
N THR A 88 -15.58 1.97 7.43
CA THR A 88 -16.75 2.64 7.99
C THR A 88 -18.00 2.26 7.20
N ASP A 89 -19.19 2.57 7.75
CA ASP A 89 -20.45 2.47 6.99
C ASP A 89 -20.63 3.65 6.02
N ALA A 90 -19.57 3.97 5.25
CA ALA A 90 -19.56 4.98 4.21
C ALA A 90 -18.91 4.41 2.95
N ALA A 91 -19.19 5.06 1.81
CA ALA A 91 -18.51 4.72 0.57
C ALA A 91 -16.99 4.89 0.72
N PRO A 92 -16.19 4.02 0.08
CA PRO A 92 -14.76 4.20 0.01
C PRO A 92 -14.42 5.60 -0.52
N ALA A 93 -13.31 6.19 -0.06
CA ALA A 93 -12.80 7.42 -0.62
C ALA A 93 -12.57 7.27 -2.14
N SER A 94 -12.37 8.37 -2.87
CA SER A 94 -12.28 8.33 -4.33
C SER A 94 -11.16 7.44 -4.88
N ARG A 95 -10.14 7.07 -4.09
CA ARG A 95 -9.06 6.15 -4.49
C ARG A 95 -8.86 5.04 -3.46
N PRO A 96 -9.77 4.05 -3.36
CA PRO A 96 -9.60 2.90 -2.46
C PRO A 96 -8.34 2.08 -2.74
N THR A 97 -7.85 2.08 -3.99
CA THR A 97 -6.69 1.28 -4.40
C THR A 97 -5.83 2.04 -5.38
N LEU A 98 -4.52 1.95 -5.22
CA LEU A 98 -3.52 2.43 -6.16
C LEU A 98 -2.65 1.25 -6.60
N LEU A 99 -2.50 1.07 -7.91
CA LEU A 99 -1.67 0.04 -8.50
C LEU A 99 -0.24 0.57 -8.60
N ASP A 100 0.64 0.01 -7.78
CA ASP A 100 2.05 0.36 -7.79
C ASP A 100 2.79 -0.53 -8.79
N ALA A 101 3.50 0.12 -9.69
CA ALA A 101 4.25 -0.56 -10.72
C ALA A 101 5.62 -0.96 -10.19
N SER A 102 6.15 -2.10 -10.65
CA SER A 102 7.52 -2.53 -10.32
C SER A 102 8.60 -1.67 -11.01
N GLY A 103 8.60 -0.36 -10.78
CA GLY A 103 9.61 0.57 -11.29
C GLY A 103 9.43 1.01 -12.75
N GLN A 104 8.24 0.87 -13.33
CA GLN A 104 7.88 1.36 -14.67
C GLN A 104 6.51 2.03 -14.62
N PRO A 105 6.27 3.20 -15.23
CA PRO A 105 4.93 3.80 -15.24
C PRO A 105 3.86 2.82 -15.75
N LEU A 106 2.78 2.64 -14.98
CA LEU A 106 1.61 1.87 -15.39
C LEU A 106 0.66 2.78 -16.16
N ASP A 107 0.41 2.48 -17.43
CA ASP A 107 -0.61 3.16 -18.22
C ASP A 107 -2.00 2.56 -17.91
N PRO A 108 -2.97 3.35 -17.38
CA PRO A 108 -4.32 2.88 -17.09
C PRO A 108 -5.01 2.24 -18.31
N SER A 109 -4.68 2.68 -19.52
CA SER A 109 -5.28 2.16 -20.76
C SER A 109 -4.87 0.71 -21.08
N THR A 110 -3.80 0.23 -20.44
CA THR A 110 -3.35 -1.18 -20.55
C THR A 110 -4.08 -2.11 -19.58
N LEU A 111 -4.83 -1.55 -18.63
CA LEU A 111 -5.58 -2.30 -17.64
C LEU A 111 -7.00 -2.54 -18.15
N THR A 112 -7.42 -3.80 -18.16
CA THR A 112 -8.80 -4.16 -18.52
C THR A 112 -9.52 -4.69 -17.30
N VAL A 113 -10.71 -4.16 -17.04
CA VAL A 113 -11.58 -4.67 -15.98
C VAL A 113 -12.38 -5.85 -16.54
N ASN A 114 -12.02 -7.07 -16.13
CA ASN A 114 -12.69 -8.29 -16.59
C ASN A 114 -13.98 -8.58 -15.80
N ALA A 115 -13.98 -8.28 -14.50
CA ALA A 115 -15.15 -8.44 -13.64
C ALA A 115 -15.12 -7.43 -12.50
N VAL A 116 -16.30 -6.95 -12.11
CA VAL A 116 -16.53 -6.14 -10.91
C VAL A 116 -17.76 -6.66 -10.21
N GLN A 117 -17.64 -6.89 -8.91
CA GLN A 117 -18.77 -7.15 -8.04
C GLN A 117 -18.62 -6.26 -6.81
N CYS A 118 -19.56 -5.34 -6.59
CA CYS A 118 -19.57 -4.52 -5.39
C CYS A 118 -20.80 -4.82 -4.54
N TYR A 119 -20.69 -4.46 -3.27
CA TYR A 119 -21.68 -4.79 -2.24
C TYR A 119 -22.01 -3.57 -1.39
N ASP A 120 -23.25 -3.51 -0.92
CA ASP A 120 -23.72 -2.48 -0.01
C ASP A 120 -23.44 -2.81 1.47
N ARG A 121 -24.00 -2.02 2.40
CA ARG A 121 -23.87 -2.24 3.85
C ARG A 121 -24.49 -3.53 4.38
N LEU A 122 -25.37 -4.17 3.62
CA LEU A 122 -26.00 -5.45 3.96
C LEU A 122 -25.29 -6.62 3.26
N GLY A 123 -24.24 -6.36 2.48
CA GLY A 123 -23.57 -7.36 1.65
C GLY A 123 -24.36 -7.71 0.38
N ALA A 124 -25.37 -6.91 0.01
CA ALA A 124 -26.14 -7.14 -1.20
C ALA A 124 -25.40 -6.58 -2.43
N PRO A 125 -25.46 -7.26 -3.59
CA PRO A 125 -24.90 -6.75 -4.85
C PRO A 125 -25.41 -5.35 -5.22
N VAL A 126 -24.49 -4.46 -5.59
CA VAL A 126 -24.80 -3.15 -6.17
C VAL A 126 -24.73 -3.27 -7.70
N ALA A 127 -25.86 -3.06 -8.39
CA ALA A 127 -25.94 -3.22 -9.85
C ALA A 127 -25.05 -2.23 -10.61
N ASP A 128 -25.05 -0.96 -10.17
CA ASP A 128 -24.31 0.13 -10.80
C ASP A 128 -23.29 0.73 -9.82
N PRO A 129 -22.14 0.08 -9.58
CA PRO A 129 -21.17 0.56 -8.60
C PRO A 129 -20.46 1.86 -9.02
N GLY A 130 -20.54 2.21 -10.31
CA GLY A 130 -19.85 3.36 -10.88
C GLY A 130 -18.34 3.26 -10.68
N LEU A 131 -17.78 2.07 -10.96
CA LEU A 131 -16.35 1.82 -10.85
C LEU A 131 -15.63 2.27 -12.13
N THR A 132 -14.61 3.10 -12.01
CA THR A 132 -13.76 3.54 -13.11
C THR A 132 -12.27 3.36 -12.78
N LEU A 133 -11.44 3.12 -13.80
CA LEU A 133 -9.98 3.14 -13.67
C LEU A 133 -9.45 4.49 -14.17
N HIS A 134 -8.58 5.12 -13.38
CA HIS A 134 -7.95 6.41 -13.68
C HIS A 134 -6.44 6.32 -13.57
#